data_AF-A0A662GHU3-F1
#
_entry.id   AF-A0A662GHU3-F1
#
_cell.length_a   1.000
_cell.length_b   1.000
_cell.length_c   1.000
_cell.angle_alpha   90.00
_cell.angle_beta   90.00
_cell.angle_gamma   90.00
#
_symmetry.space_group_name_H-M   'P 1'
#
loop_
_entity.id
_entity.type
_entity.pdbx_description
1 polymer ?
#
loop_
_entity_poly.entity_id
_entity_poly.type
_entity_poly.pdbx_seq_one_letter_code
_entity_poly.pdbx_strand_id
1 'polypeptide(L)'
;MVVLVNYIGFHPTVYLDGIEKLRLSYPIEKIYILYDNKRDNYGAVSRRNAGKIREKLEFFKPIALGINPQSFNSVFENVYQILYKEAYMEKRTVFIDITDMPPESVSAINVLSLIFPKVYIYV
;
A
#
# COMPACT_ATOMS: atom_id res chain seq x y z
N MET A 1 -8.85 -14.73 -2.27
CA MET A 1 -7.47 -14.40 -1.84
C MET A 1 -7.27 -12.91 -2.04
N VAL A 2 -6.68 -12.23 -1.05
CA VAL A 2 -6.59 -10.77 -1.05
C VAL A 2 -5.15 -10.31 -1.02
N VAL A 3 -4.91 -9.18 -1.68
CA VAL A 3 -3.63 -8.46 -1.68
C VAL A 3 -3.84 -7.15 -0.96
N LEU A 4 -2.93 -6.83 -0.05
CA LEU A 4 -2.95 -5.57 0.66
C LEU A 4 -1.87 -4.65 0.12
N VAL A 5 -2.21 -3.41 -0.19
CA VAL A 5 -1.27 -2.36 -0.59
C VAL A 5 -1.41 -1.24 0.41
N ASN A 6 -0.33 -0.92 1.12
CA ASN A 6 -0.42 0.02 2.23
C ASN A 6 0.75 0.97 2.22
N TYR A 7 0.45 2.26 2.32
CA TYR A 7 1.46 3.29 2.47
C TYR A 7 1.78 3.51 3.94
N ILE A 8 3.06 3.37 4.30
CA ILE A 8 3.52 3.54 5.67
C ILE A 8 4.08 4.94 5.84
N GLY A 9 3.30 5.82 6.47
CA GLY A 9 3.70 7.17 6.82
C GLY A 9 4.13 7.28 8.29
N PHE A 10 3.33 8.04 9.06
CA PHE A 10 3.62 8.42 10.44
C PHE A 10 2.98 7.50 11.48
N HIS A 11 1.93 6.76 11.10
CA HIS A 11 1.09 6.01 12.03
C HIS A 11 1.16 4.49 11.78
N PRO A 12 2.32 3.83 11.99
CA PRO A 12 2.50 2.42 11.66
C PRO A 12 1.61 1.46 12.46
N THR A 13 1.09 1.88 13.61
CA THR A 13 0.14 1.07 14.41
C THR A 13 -1.21 0.95 13.73
N VAL A 14 -1.73 2.04 13.16
CA VAL A 14 -3.04 2.05 12.47
C VAL A 14 -3.06 1.07 11.31
N TYR A 15 -1.96 1.01 10.56
CA TYR A 15 -1.76 0.02 9.52
C TYR A 15 -1.82 -1.44 10.03
N LEU A 16 -1.19 -1.73 11.17
CA LEU A 16 -1.21 -3.08 11.74
C LEU A 16 -2.64 -3.49 12.14
N ASP A 17 -3.40 -2.55 12.70
CA ASP A 17 -4.81 -2.77 13.06
C ASP A 17 -5.66 -3.04 11.81
N GLY A 18 -5.43 -2.30 10.72
CA GLY A 18 -6.08 -2.52 9.42
C GLY A 18 -5.80 -3.90 8.85
N ILE A 19 -4.54 -4.35 8.89
CA ILE A 19 -4.16 -5.71 8.50
C ILE A 19 -4.82 -6.75 9.39
N GLU A 20 -4.83 -6.55 10.70
CA GLU A 20 -5.46 -7.49 11.63
C GLU A 20 -6.95 -7.64 11.34
N LYS A 21 -7.66 -6.54 11.10
CA LYS A 21 -9.06 -6.60 10.73
C LYS A 21 -9.29 -7.37 9.43
N LEU A 22 -8.47 -7.13 8.41
CA LEU A 22 -8.59 -7.80 7.11
C LEU A 22 -8.17 -9.28 7.16
N ARG A 23 -7.15 -9.65 7.94
CA ARG A 23 -6.69 -11.04 8.07
C ARG A 23 -7.75 -11.95 8.69
N LEU A 24 -8.59 -11.40 9.56
CA LEU A 24 -9.70 -12.13 10.19
C LEU A 24 -10.85 -12.40 9.21
N SER A 25 -11.00 -11.54 8.19
CA SER A 25 -12.11 -11.60 7.24
C SER A 25 -11.72 -12.28 5.92
N TYR A 26 -10.44 -12.24 5.56
CA TYR A 26 -9.97 -12.67 4.24
C TYR A 26 -8.61 -13.38 4.31
N PRO A 27 -8.39 -14.40 3.45
CA PRO A 27 -7.08 -15.03 3.30
C PRO A 27 -6.12 -14.10 2.56
N ILE A 28 -5.20 -13.48 3.31
CA ILE A 28 -4.15 -12.60 2.79
C ILE A 28 -3.09 -13.44 2.08
N GLU A 29 -2.88 -13.12 0.82
CA GLU A 29 -1.91 -13.80 -0.04
C GLU A 29 -0.61 -13.02 -0.18
N LYS A 30 -0.70 -11.68 -0.19
CA LYS A 30 0.46 -10.82 -0.44
C LYS A 30 0.26 -9.44 0.19
N ILE A 31 1.36 -8.86 0.64
CA ILE A 31 1.40 -7.53 1.22
C ILE A 31 2.44 -6.69 0.49
N TYR A 32 2.01 -5.56 -0.05
CA TYR A 32 2.86 -4.49 -0.55
C TYR A 32 2.96 -3.37 0.49
N ILE A 33 4.19 -2.97 0.79
CA ILE A 33 4.53 -1.86 1.68
C ILE A 33 5.05 -0.72 0.81
N LEU A 34 4.24 0.30 0.61
CA LEU A 34 4.67 1.54 -0.03
C LEU A 34 5.29 2.46 1.03
N TYR A 35 6.39 3.12 0.69
CA TYR A 35 7.06 4.07 1.60
C TYR A 35 7.61 5.26 0.84
N ASP A 36 7.77 6.38 1.53
CA ASP A 36 8.32 7.61 0.95
C ASP A 36 9.84 7.48 0.74
N ASN A 37 10.26 7.50 -0.52
CA ASN A 37 11.65 7.39 -0.93
C ASN A 37 12.39 8.73 -1.03
N LYS A 38 11.71 9.85 -0.78
CA LYS A 38 12.34 11.17 -0.79
C LYS A 38 13.44 11.27 0.27
N ARG A 39 14.50 11.99 -0.07
CA ARG A 39 15.64 12.23 0.83
C ARG A 39 15.38 13.43 1.76
N ASP A 40 14.24 13.41 2.44
CA ASP A 40 13.84 14.40 3.43
C ASP A 40 13.49 13.73 4.78
N ASN A 41 13.16 14.53 5.80
CA ASN A 41 12.82 14.03 7.14
C ASN A 41 11.56 13.16 7.14
N TYR A 42 10.57 13.49 6.30
CA TYR A 42 9.32 12.75 6.19
C TYR A 42 9.58 11.35 5.60
N GLY A 43 10.36 11.28 4.52
CA GLY A 43 10.83 10.05 3.90
C GLY A 43 11.71 9.22 4.84
N ALA A 44 12.55 9.85 5.66
CA ALA A 44 13.36 9.13 6.65
C ALA A 44 12.48 8.42 7.69
N VAL A 45 11.43 9.07 8.19
CA VAL A 45 10.45 8.49 9.13
C VAL A 45 9.68 7.35 8.46
N SER A 46 9.14 7.58 7.27
CA SER A 46 8.40 6.57 6.50
C SER A 46 9.24 5.31 6.24
N ARG A 47 10.49 5.45 5.78
CA ARG A 47 11.42 4.30 5.58
C ARG A 47 11.69 3.54 6.86
N ARG A 48 11.93 4.24 7.97
CA ARG A 48 12.16 3.60 9.28
C ARG A 48 10.93 2.81 9.72
N ASN A 49 9.74 3.39 9.57
CA ASN A 49 8.48 2.74 9.93
C ASN A 49 8.20 1.53 9.03
N ALA A 50 8.37 1.67 7.71
CA ALA A 50 8.24 0.59 6.75
C ALA A 50 9.19 -0.58 7.07
N GLY A 51 10.43 -0.30 7.48
CA GLY A 51 11.39 -1.32 7.91
C GLY A 51 10.89 -2.13 9.12
N LYS A 52 10.42 -1.45 10.17
CA LYS A 52 9.85 -2.11 11.36
C LYS A 52 8.61 -2.94 11.03
N ILE A 53 7.75 -2.42 10.17
CA ILE A 53 6.55 -3.12 9.72
C ILE A 53 6.91 -4.37 8.92
N ARG A 54 7.86 -4.26 8.00
CA ARG A 54 8.35 -5.38 7.18
C ARG A 54 8.88 -6.52 8.05
N GLU A 55 9.61 -6.19 9.10
CA GLU A 55 10.13 -7.14 10.09
C GLU A 55 9.00 -7.83 10.86
N LYS A 56 8.03 -7.06 11.40
CA LYS A 56 6.87 -7.62 12.10
C LYS A 56 6.01 -8.56 11.23
N LEU A 57 5.99 -8.32 9.93
CA LEU A 57 5.19 -9.08 8.96
C LEU A 57 6.03 -10.04 8.13
N GLU A 58 7.25 -10.38 8.55
CA GLU A 58 8.19 -11.21 7.78
C GLU A 58 7.56 -12.54 7.32
N PHE A 59 6.67 -13.13 8.13
CA PHE A 59 5.92 -14.33 7.78
C PHE A 59 5.17 -14.22 6.43
N PHE A 60 4.64 -13.04 6.10
CA PHE A 60 3.94 -12.77 4.84
C PHE A 60 4.89 -12.44 3.68
N LYS A 61 6.20 -12.33 3.93
CA LYS A 61 7.23 -11.92 2.95
C LYS A 61 6.85 -10.64 2.18
N PRO A 62 6.54 -9.53 2.88
CA PRO A 62 6.05 -8.32 2.26
C PRO A 62 7.03 -7.71 1.26
N ILE A 63 6.49 -7.16 0.17
CA ILE A 63 7.24 -6.50 -0.90
C ILE A 63 7.27 -5.00 -0.61
N ALA A 64 8.46 -4.46 -0.34
CA ALA A 64 8.63 -3.03 -0.08
C ALA A 64 8.94 -2.27 -1.38
N LEU A 65 8.20 -1.18 -1.64
CA LEU A 65 8.35 -0.34 -2.82
C LEU A 65 8.42 1.14 -2.43
N GLY A 66 9.48 1.81 -2.84
CA GLY A 66 9.67 3.23 -2.58
C GLY A 66 8.97 4.09 -3.63
N ILE A 67 8.17 5.06 -3.19
CA ILE A 67 7.43 6.00 -4.03
C ILE A 67 7.70 7.44 -3.60
N ASN A 68 7.44 8.41 -4.48
CA ASN A 68 7.26 9.81 -4.07
C ASN A 68 5.75 10.05 -3.84
N PRO A 69 5.28 10.11 -2.58
CA PRO A 69 3.85 10.19 -2.28
C PRO A 69 3.23 11.54 -2.68
N GLN A 70 4.03 12.60 -2.81
CA GLN A 70 3.59 13.93 -3.25
C GLN A 70 3.62 14.09 -4.78
N SER A 71 3.84 12.99 -5.51
CA SER A 71 3.81 12.98 -6.98
C SER A 71 2.74 12.01 -7.45
N PHE A 72 1.67 12.55 -8.05
CA PHE A 72 0.62 11.75 -8.68
C PHE A 72 1.20 10.70 -9.62
N ASN A 73 2.11 11.09 -10.53
CA ASN A 73 2.71 10.18 -11.50
C ASN A 73 3.50 9.06 -10.84
N SER A 74 4.31 9.37 -9.80
CA SER A 74 5.08 8.36 -9.08
C SER A 74 4.16 7.31 -8.44
N VAL A 75 3.09 7.74 -7.77
CA VAL A 75 2.11 6.84 -7.15
C VAL A 75 1.38 6.04 -8.22
N PHE A 76 0.89 6.73 -9.25
CA PHE A 76 0.12 6.15 -10.33
C PHE A 76 0.89 5.02 -11.02
N GLU A 77 2.11 5.28 -11.49
CA GLU A 77 2.91 4.28 -12.22
C GLU A 77 3.25 3.06 -11.36
N ASN A 78 3.68 3.28 -10.12
CA ASN A 78 4.08 2.19 -9.22
C ASN A 78 2.88 1.33 -8.81
N VAL A 79 1.75 1.95 -8.47
CA VAL A 79 0.55 1.21 -8.07
C VAL A 79 -0.16 0.60 -9.27
N TYR A 80 -0.14 1.24 -10.45
CA TYR A 80 -0.62 0.64 -11.69
C TYR A 80 0.04 -0.70 -11.97
N GLN A 81 1.36 -0.81 -11.81
CA GLN A 81 2.07 -2.08 -12.01
C GLN A 81 1.61 -3.17 -11.03
N ILE A 82 1.37 -2.80 -9.76
CA ILE A 82 0.83 -3.71 -8.74
C ILE A 82 -0.57 -4.17 -9.16
N LEU A 83 -1.46 -3.26 -9.53
CA LEU A 83 -2.85 -3.59 -9.89
C LEU A 83 -2.95 -4.35 -11.21
N TYR A 84 -2.14 -4.01 -12.19
CA TYR A 84 -2.06 -4.76 -13.45
C TYR A 84 -1.69 -6.22 -13.19
N LYS A 85 -0.70 -6.47 -12.32
CA LYS A 85 -0.34 -7.82 -11.93
C LYS A 85 -1.44 -8.49 -11.09
N GLU A 86 -1.79 -7.91 -9.96
CA GLU A 86 -2.57 -8.59 -8.93
C GLU A 86 -4.08 -8.60 -9.25
N ALA A 87 -4.64 -7.47 -9.68
CA ALA A 87 -6.06 -7.35 -9.98
C ALA A 87 -6.38 -7.80 -11.41
N TYR A 88 -5.59 -7.39 -12.40
CA TYR A 88 -5.90 -7.69 -13.81
C TYR A 88 -5.40 -9.06 -14.26
N MET A 89 -4.13 -9.41 -14.07
CA MET A 89 -3.58 -10.69 -14.52
C MET A 89 -3.98 -11.85 -13.58
N GLU A 90 -3.78 -11.66 -12.27
CA GLU A 90 -4.01 -12.72 -11.26
C GLU A 90 -5.44 -12.75 -10.69
N LYS A 91 -6.29 -11.79 -11.08
CA LYS A 91 -7.72 -11.70 -10.70
C LYS A 91 -7.97 -11.67 -9.18
N ARG A 92 -7.00 -11.23 -8.39
CA ARG A 92 -7.09 -11.09 -6.93
C ARG A 92 -7.86 -9.84 -6.54
N THR A 93 -8.41 -9.85 -5.34
CA THR A 93 -9.00 -8.64 -4.73
C THR A 93 -7.89 -7.83 -4.07
N VAL A 94 -7.84 -6.53 -4.33
CA VAL A 94 -6.82 -5.64 -3.78
C VAL A 94 -7.47 -4.64 -2.84
N PHE A 95 -6.96 -4.58 -1.60
CA PHE A 95 -7.31 -3.53 -0.64
C PHE A 95 -6.17 -2.54 -0.55
N ILE A 96 -6.49 -1.25 -0.68
CA ILE A 96 -5.53 -0.16 -0.62
C ILE A 96 -5.85 0.72 0.59
N ASP A 97 -4.91 0.78 1.53
CA ASP A 97 -4.96 1.70 2.67
C ASP A 97 -4.46 3.07 2.25
N ILE A 98 -5.30 4.09 2.43
CA ILE A 98 -4.98 5.49 2.10
C ILE A 98 -4.84 6.38 3.35
N THR A 99 -4.87 5.82 4.55
CA THR A 99 -4.91 6.56 5.84
C THR A 99 -3.83 7.63 5.96
N ASP A 100 -2.59 7.28 5.61
CA ASP A 100 -1.43 8.17 5.74
C ASP A 100 -1.03 8.84 4.41
N MET A 101 -1.81 8.65 3.34
CA MET A 101 -1.45 9.16 2.02
C MET A 101 -1.74 10.66 1.89
N PRO A 102 -0.84 11.46 1.28
CA PRO A 102 -1.14 12.85 0.94
C PRO A 102 -2.16 12.94 -0.22
N PRO A 103 -2.79 14.12 -0.44
CA PRO A 103 -3.87 14.28 -1.42
C PRO A 103 -3.54 13.82 -2.85
N GLU A 104 -2.30 14.00 -3.29
CA GLU A 104 -1.83 13.57 -4.62
C GLU A 104 -1.83 12.05 -4.75
N SER A 105 -1.39 11.34 -3.71
CA SER A 105 -1.45 9.88 -3.64
C SER A 105 -2.91 9.39 -3.63
N VAL A 106 -3.76 9.98 -2.79
CA VAL A 106 -5.19 9.61 -2.71
C VAL A 106 -5.86 9.79 -4.07
N SER A 107 -5.56 10.88 -4.77
CA SER A 107 -6.08 11.15 -6.12
C SER A 107 -5.65 10.08 -7.12
N ALA A 108 -4.37 9.67 -7.12
CA ALA A 108 -3.87 8.60 -7.98
C ALA A 108 -4.54 7.25 -7.68
N ILE A 109 -4.68 6.89 -6.39
CA ILE A 109 -5.35 5.66 -5.96
C ILE A 109 -6.82 5.64 -6.39
N ASN A 110 -7.55 6.76 -6.25
CA ASN A 110 -8.94 6.86 -6.69
C ASN A 110 -9.08 6.59 -8.18
N VAL A 111 -8.26 7.23 -9.02
CA VAL A 111 -8.28 7.00 -10.48
C VAL A 111 -8.00 5.52 -10.79
N LEU A 112 -6.99 4.94 -10.15
CA LEU A 112 -6.63 3.54 -10.34
C LEU A 112 -7.74 2.57 -9.91
N SER A 113 -8.45 2.85 -8.82
CA SER A 113 -9.57 2.02 -8.36
C SER A 113 -10.76 2.00 -9.34
N LEU A 114 -10.90 3.03 -10.17
CA LEU A 114 -11.93 3.09 -11.22
C LEU A 114 -11.51 2.33 -12.47
N ILE A 115 -10.20 2.24 -12.74
CA ILE A 115 -9.63 1.53 -13.89
C ILE A 115 -9.66 0.01 -13.67
N PHE A 116 -9.33 -0.45 -12.47
CA PHE A 116 -9.18 -1.87 -12.17
C PHE A 116 -10.37 -2.45 -11.40
N PRO A 117 -10.91 -3.62 -11.81
CA PRO A 117 -11.97 -4.27 -11.05
C PRO A 117 -11.43 -4.84 -9.73
N LYS A 118 -12.31 -4.98 -8.73
CA LYS A 118 -12.02 -5.59 -7.42
C LYS A 118 -10.88 -4.89 -6.65
N VAL A 119 -10.79 -3.57 -6.81
CA VAL A 119 -9.92 -2.69 -6.01
C VAL A 119 -10.79 -1.93 -5.02
N TYR A 120 -10.47 -2.04 -3.74
CA TYR A 120 -11.21 -1.42 -2.65
C TYR A 120 -10.28 -0.50 -1.87
N ILE A 121 -10.73 0.71 -1.63
CA ILE A 121 -10.01 1.72 -0.85
C ILE A 121 -10.59 1.71 0.57
N TYR A 122 -9.74 1.81 1.58
CA TYR A 122 -10.16 1.91 2.97
C TYR A 122 -9.29 2.89 3.79
N VAL A 123 -9.85 3.27 4.93
CA VAL A 123 -9.28 4.13 5.99
C VAL A 123 -9.48 3.42 7.31
#